data_AF-A0A941MC00-F1
#
_entry.id   AF-A0A941MC00-F1
#
_cell.length_a   1.000
_cell.length_b   1.000
_cell.length_c   1.000
_cell.angle_alpha   90.00
_cell.angle_beta   90.00
_cell.angle_gamma   90.00
#
_symmetry.space_group_name_H-M   'P 1'
#
loop_
_entity.id
_entity.type
_entity.pdbx_description
1 polymer ?
#
loop_
_entity_poly.entity_id
_entity_poly.type
_entity_poly.pdbx_seq_one_letter_code
_entity_poly.pdbx_strand_id
1 'polypeptide(L)'
;MTSRWYNAVWRWHFYAGLFCVPFVIWLSCTGALYLWRPQIEAWLDRPYDSLSGNGAPASPEAQVSAALKAVPGSQLQKYYLPQSPTEARRIIVGKNGEMSRVYVDPYELRVLNVANEESRPFRLIFHLHGELLAGALGSYLVEIAACWTIVMLITGMYLWWPRGRGLAGVVYPRLSRGGRGFWRDIHATAGFWVSIFALFLIATGLPWAKGWGTYLGEIRELTGTARGPVDWTIGGKQPGAGAMTAEHHAHMSTANIATGIRLDELERVSAAVSPLHLAPPVSIKPPATAGAPWIIASEAANRPLRSNLTVDGHTGRIIQRTDFSERHWIDKTIGYGVAAHEGQLFGIANQILGTLTALFLILLSVSGVVMWWKRRPAGTLGAPMALARPKIGAALVVSVLLLAVYMPMFGLTLIFVLLVEALALRHIQSVRRWLGLRSTEGAQEAV
;
A
#
# COMPACT_ATOMS: atom_id res chain seq x y z
N MET A 1 15.43 -38.27 -7.67
CA MET A 1 14.09 -37.60 -7.63
C MET A 1 14.16 -36.09 -7.38
N THR A 2 15.14 -35.58 -6.64
CA THR A 2 15.31 -34.14 -6.29
C THR A 2 15.63 -33.21 -7.47
N SER A 3 16.29 -33.69 -8.53
CA SER A 3 16.74 -32.84 -9.65
C SER A 3 15.63 -32.35 -10.57
N ARG A 4 14.57 -33.15 -10.81
CA ARG A 4 13.45 -32.79 -11.70
C ARG A 4 12.59 -31.68 -11.07
N TRP A 5 12.38 -31.75 -9.77
CA TRP A 5 11.63 -30.76 -9.01
C TRP A 5 12.30 -29.41 -8.93
N TYR A 6 13.58 -29.44 -8.58
CA TYR A 6 14.42 -28.26 -8.56
C TYR A 6 14.35 -27.50 -9.90
N ASN A 7 14.41 -28.22 -11.01
CA ASN A 7 14.33 -27.64 -12.35
C ASN A 7 12.96 -26.99 -12.64
N ALA A 8 11.84 -27.64 -12.28
CA ALA A 8 10.51 -27.08 -12.49
C ALA A 8 10.29 -25.79 -11.68
N VAL A 9 10.65 -25.80 -10.39
CA VAL A 9 10.56 -24.60 -9.54
C VAL A 9 11.47 -23.49 -10.08
N TRP A 10 12.66 -23.84 -10.56
CA TRP A 10 13.56 -22.86 -11.16
C TRP A 10 12.98 -22.23 -12.44
N ARG A 11 12.30 -23.02 -13.27
CA ARG A 11 11.60 -22.48 -14.44
C ARG A 11 10.47 -21.53 -14.05
N TRP A 12 9.64 -21.91 -13.09
CA TRP A 12 8.55 -21.04 -12.61
C TRP A 12 9.10 -19.75 -12.00
N HIS A 13 10.11 -19.86 -11.16
CA HIS A 13 10.81 -18.71 -10.59
C HIS A 13 11.40 -17.80 -11.69
N PHE A 14 11.95 -18.38 -12.76
CA PHE A 14 12.47 -17.61 -13.88
C PHE A 14 11.38 -16.81 -14.62
N TYR A 15 10.27 -17.44 -15.02
CA TYR A 15 9.20 -16.74 -15.75
C TYR A 15 8.47 -15.73 -14.87
N ALA A 16 8.12 -16.11 -13.65
CA ALA A 16 7.49 -15.20 -12.69
C ALA A 16 8.42 -14.03 -12.34
N GLY A 17 9.73 -14.28 -12.23
CA GLY A 17 10.72 -13.23 -12.03
C GLY A 17 10.74 -12.22 -13.16
N LEU A 18 10.73 -12.66 -14.42
CA LEU A 18 10.72 -11.74 -15.56
C LEU A 18 9.47 -10.85 -15.58
N PHE A 19 8.32 -11.40 -15.20
CA PHE A 19 7.08 -10.64 -15.04
C PHE A 19 7.14 -9.67 -13.86
N CYS A 20 7.61 -10.10 -12.69
CA CYS A 20 7.57 -9.30 -11.46
C CYS A 20 8.59 -8.17 -11.43
N VAL A 21 9.77 -8.33 -12.06
CA VAL A 21 10.88 -7.36 -12.02
C VAL A 21 10.45 -5.89 -12.23
N PRO A 22 9.74 -5.50 -13.31
CA PRO A 22 9.38 -4.11 -13.51
C PRO A 22 8.49 -3.57 -12.38
N PHE A 23 7.53 -4.37 -11.90
CA PHE A 23 6.66 -3.99 -10.80
C PHE A 23 7.44 -3.89 -9.49
N VAL A 24 8.27 -4.87 -9.15
CA VAL A 24 9.04 -4.86 -7.90
C VAL A 24 9.99 -3.66 -7.84
N ILE A 25 10.68 -3.34 -8.94
CA ILE A 25 11.54 -2.15 -9.01
C ILE A 25 10.70 -0.88 -8.78
N TRP A 26 9.60 -0.74 -9.51
CA TRP A 26 8.73 0.43 -9.43
C TRP A 26 8.13 0.62 -8.04
N LEU A 27 7.57 -0.45 -7.46
CA LEU A 27 6.96 -0.46 -6.12
C LEU A 27 8.00 -0.20 -5.04
N SER A 28 9.22 -0.71 -5.20
CA SER A 28 10.32 -0.43 -4.25
C SER A 28 10.73 1.04 -4.30
N CYS A 29 10.84 1.66 -5.48
CA CYS A 29 11.17 3.08 -5.60
C CYS A 29 10.07 3.98 -5.02
N THR A 30 8.81 3.76 -5.40
CA THR A 30 7.67 4.55 -4.94
C THR A 30 7.38 4.32 -3.45
N GLY A 31 7.50 3.07 -2.98
CA GLY A 31 7.34 2.71 -1.57
C GLY A 31 8.43 3.33 -0.70
N ALA A 32 9.69 3.32 -1.17
CA ALA A 32 10.79 4.00 -0.47
C ALA A 32 10.50 5.50 -0.31
N LEU A 33 9.99 6.19 -1.33
CA LEU A 33 9.57 7.59 -1.19
C LEU A 33 8.44 7.75 -0.16
N TYR A 34 7.44 6.85 -0.18
CA TYR A 34 6.28 6.91 0.70
C TYR A 34 6.63 6.73 2.19
N LEU A 35 7.65 5.91 2.50
CA LEU A 35 8.12 5.71 3.89
C LEU A 35 8.52 7.03 4.56
N TRP A 36 9.03 7.99 3.78
CA TRP A 36 9.51 9.29 4.26
C TRP A 36 8.47 10.41 4.13
N ARG A 37 7.18 10.06 3.92
CA ARG A 37 6.07 11.02 3.82
C ARG A 37 6.08 12.08 4.92
N PRO A 38 6.20 11.76 6.23
CA PRO A 38 6.15 12.78 7.27
C PRO A 38 7.23 13.85 7.12
N GLN A 39 8.46 13.46 6.79
CA GLN A 39 9.59 14.36 6.62
C GLN A 39 9.45 15.24 5.37
N ILE A 40 9.02 14.63 4.26
CA ILE A 40 8.90 15.34 2.99
C ILE A 40 7.69 16.30 3.03
N GLU A 41 6.55 15.89 3.60
CA GLU A 41 5.41 16.78 3.78
C GLU A 41 5.71 17.92 4.75
N ALA A 42 6.39 17.66 5.87
CA ALA A 42 6.82 18.73 6.78
C ALA A 42 7.78 19.72 6.09
N TRP A 43 8.64 19.24 5.20
CA TRP A 43 9.50 20.11 4.40
C TRP A 43 8.70 20.96 3.39
N LEU A 44 7.70 20.37 2.74
CA LEU A 44 6.80 21.07 1.81
C LEU A 44 5.91 22.10 2.52
N ASP A 45 5.44 21.79 3.73
CA ASP A 45 4.55 22.64 4.52
C ASP A 45 5.31 23.71 5.32
N ARG A 46 6.65 23.62 5.41
CA ARG A 46 7.52 24.57 6.14
C ARG A 46 7.23 26.06 5.89
N PRO A 47 6.94 26.53 4.65
CA PRO A 47 6.61 27.94 4.41
C PRO A 47 5.38 28.43 5.19
N TYR A 48 4.52 27.52 5.64
CA TYR A 48 3.29 27.81 6.38
C TYR A 48 3.41 27.53 7.88
N ASP A 49 4.57 27.05 8.35
CA ASP A 49 4.76 26.58 9.73
C ASP A 49 5.67 27.49 10.58
N SER A 50 6.04 28.65 10.04
CA SER A 50 6.94 29.64 10.65
C SER A 50 6.28 31.02 10.78
N LEU A 51 5.01 31.06 11.18
CA LEU A 51 4.25 32.30 11.39
C LEU A 51 4.58 32.92 12.74
N SER A 52 4.68 34.25 12.74
CA SER A 52 4.81 35.06 13.95
C SER A 52 3.54 35.89 14.13
N GLY A 53 2.75 35.58 15.16
CA GLY A 53 1.57 36.34 15.53
C GLY A 53 1.80 37.24 16.74
N ASN A 54 1.19 38.43 16.71
CA ASN A 54 1.07 39.28 17.89
C ASN A 54 -0.33 39.09 18.50
N GLY A 55 -0.41 38.47 19.68
CA GLY A 55 -1.68 38.28 20.40
C GLY A 55 -2.31 36.88 20.25
N ALA A 56 -3.59 36.78 20.60
CA ALA A 56 -4.34 35.53 20.51
C ALA A 56 -4.77 35.25 19.05
N PRO A 57 -4.77 33.99 18.60
CA PRO A 57 -5.30 33.65 17.27
C PRO A 57 -6.80 33.97 17.19
N ALA A 58 -7.27 34.35 16.01
CA ALA A 58 -8.69 34.53 15.71
C ALA A 58 -9.48 33.23 15.93
N SER A 59 -10.81 33.35 16.10
CA SER A 59 -11.68 32.18 16.35
C SER A 59 -11.63 31.16 15.19
N PRO A 60 -11.84 29.86 15.45
CA PRO A 60 -11.94 28.85 14.39
C PRO A 60 -12.98 29.20 13.31
N GLU A 61 -14.10 29.81 13.70
CA GLU A 61 -15.13 30.30 12.77
C GLU A 61 -14.57 31.36 11.81
N ALA A 62 -13.83 32.34 12.31
CA ALA A 62 -13.24 33.40 11.49
C ALA A 62 -12.22 32.84 10.50
N GLN A 63 -11.42 31.87 10.93
CA GLN A 63 -10.45 31.16 10.09
C GLN A 63 -11.14 30.36 8.97
N VAL A 64 -12.20 29.61 9.29
CA VAL A 64 -13.01 28.90 8.30
C VAL A 64 -13.69 29.87 7.34
N SER A 65 -14.21 30.98 7.84
CA SER A 65 -14.84 32.01 7.01
C SER A 65 -13.86 32.62 6.00
N ALA A 66 -12.60 32.86 6.40
CA ALA A 66 -11.55 33.29 5.49
C ALA A 66 -11.26 32.22 4.41
N ALA A 67 -11.21 30.94 4.77
CA ALA A 67 -11.02 29.85 3.82
C ALA A 67 -12.18 29.69 2.82
N LEU A 68 -13.42 29.80 3.27
CA LEU A 68 -14.61 29.75 2.40
C LEU A 68 -14.68 30.94 1.44
N LYS A 69 -14.25 32.13 1.88
CA LYS A 69 -14.11 33.31 1.00
C LYS A 69 -13.03 33.10 -0.07
N ALA A 70 -11.95 32.41 0.26
CA ALA A 70 -10.87 32.09 -0.68
C ALA A 70 -11.31 31.13 -1.79
N VAL A 71 -12.30 30.26 -1.51
CA VAL A 71 -12.86 29.32 -2.48
C VAL A 71 -14.39 29.48 -2.53
N PRO A 72 -14.92 30.51 -3.22
CA PRO A 72 -16.34 30.82 -3.21
C PRO A 72 -17.22 29.65 -3.67
N GLY A 73 -18.30 29.40 -2.92
CA GLY A 73 -19.24 28.30 -3.15
C GLY A 73 -18.74 26.93 -2.68
N SER A 74 -17.60 26.87 -1.99
CA SER A 74 -17.18 25.66 -1.28
C SER A 74 -17.85 25.53 0.08
N GLN A 75 -17.74 24.35 0.68
CA GLN A 75 -18.19 24.07 2.04
C GLN A 75 -17.07 23.45 2.87
N LEU A 76 -17.11 23.64 4.20
CA LEU A 76 -16.13 23.05 5.11
C LEU A 76 -16.21 21.52 5.06
N GLN A 77 -15.05 20.87 4.92
CA GLN A 77 -14.91 19.41 4.94
C GLN A 77 -14.08 18.94 6.14
N LYS A 78 -12.98 19.62 6.43
CA LYS A 78 -12.15 19.36 7.61
C LYS A 78 -11.53 20.64 8.14
N TYR A 79 -11.51 20.79 9.45
CA TYR A 79 -10.69 21.75 10.17
C TYR A 79 -9.62 21.00 10.95
N TYR A 80 -8.34 21.25 10.70
CA TYR A 80 -7.26 20.62 11.45
C TYR A 80 -6.91 21.44 12.68
N LEU A 81 -6.86 20.78 13.85
CA LEU A 81 -6.43 21.42 15.09
C LEU A 81 -4.94 21.79 15.02
N PRO A 82 -4.54 22.91 15.66
CA PRO A 82 -3.16 23.33 15.66
C PRO A 82 -2.25 22.42 16.49
N GLN A 83 -1.06 22.14 15.96
CA GLN A 83 0.04 21.46 16.64
C GLN A 83 1.03 22.45 17.26
N SER A 84 1.12 23.66 16.71
CA SER A 84 2.03 24.73 17.14
C SER A 84 1.32 26.08 17.03
N PRO A 85 1.67 27.10 17.85
CA PRO A 85 1.22 28.47 17.61
C PRO A 85 1.76 29.06 16.30
N THR A 86 2.89 28.55 15.78
CA THR A 86 3.55 29.09 14.58
C THR A 86 3.02 28.55 13.26
N GLU A 87 2.06 27.62 13.27
CA GLU A 87 1.55 27.03 12.03
C GLU A 87 0.26 27.67 11.52
N ALA A 88 0.18 27.74 10.19
CA ALA A 88 -1.04 28.07 9.48
C ALA A 88 -2.13 27.04 9.80
N ARG A 89 -3.36 27.52 9.83
CA ARG A 89 -4.55 26.68 9.97
C ARG A 89 -4.81 26.03 8.63
N ARG A 90 -4.81 24.70 8.63
CA ARG A 90 -5.05 23.88 7.45
C ARG A 90 -6.53 23.52 7.43
N ILE A 91 -7.25 24.02 6.44
CA ILE A 91 -8.71 23.88 6.32
C ILE A 91 -9.00 23.24 4.97
N ILE A 92 -9.70 22.12 4.95
CA ILE A 92 -10.15 21.48 3.72
C ILE A 92 -11.56 21.95 3.43
N VAL A 93 -11.74 22.51 2.24
CA VAL A 93 -13.04 22.93 1.70
C VAL A 93 -13.33 22.16 0.41
N GLY A 94 -14.60 21.84 0.18
CA GLY A 94 -15.04 21.04 -0.97
C GLY A 94 -16.02 21.79 -1.85
N LYS A 95 -15.86 21.69 -3.17
CA LYS A 95 -16.77 22.28 -4.17
C LYS A 95 -16.87 21.36 -5.37
N ASN A 96 -18.10 21.01 -5.79
CA ASN A 96 -18.34 20.18 -6.98
C ASN A 96 -17.52 18.88 -7.04
N GLY A 97 -17.27 18.25 -5.89
CA GLY A 97 -16.45 17.04 -5.78
C GLY A 97 -14.93 17.26 -5.71
N GLU A 98 -14.45 18.49 -5.92
CA GLU A 98 -13.05 18.85 -5.75
C GLU A 98 -12.77 19.34 -4.33
N MET A 99 -11.64 18.89 -3.77
CA MET A 99 -11.20 19.27 -2.43
C MET A 99 -10.01 20.23 -2.54
N SER A 100 -10.07 21.34 -1.81
CA SER A 100 -9.00 22.32 -1.71
C SER A 100 -8.53 22.46 -0.27
N ARG A 101 -7.22 22.45 -0.07
CA ARG A 101 -6.56 22.78 1.19
C ARG A 101 -6.21 24.26 1.20
N VAL A 102 -6.79 24.97 2.16
CA VAL A 102 -6.53 26.39 2.40
C VAL A 102 -5.65 26.53 3.63
N TYR A 103 -4.55 27.26 3.48
CA TYR A 103 -3.63 27.62 4.55
C TYR A 103 -3.97 29.04 5.00
N VAL A 104 -4.51 29.19 6.21
CA VAL A 104 -4.94 30.48 6.76
C VAL A 104 -4.02 30.88 7.90
N ASP A 105 -3.50 32.10 7.87
CA ASP A 105 -2.82 32.70 9.02
C ASP A 105 -3.83 32.89 10.16
N PRO A 106 -3.64 32.23 11.32
CA PRO A 106 -4.61 32.30 12.41
C PRO A 106 -4.69 33.67 13.08
N TYR A 107 -3.72 34.57 12.90
CA TYR A 107 -3.67 35.87 13.57
C TYR A 107 -4.22 36.98 12.68
N GLU A 108 -3.78 37.03 11.43
CA GLU A 108 -4.18 38.07 10.46
C GLU A 108 -5.35 37.66 9.57
N LEU A 109 -5.77 36.39 9.61
CA LEU A 109 -6.75 35.78 8.70
C LEU A 109 -6.38 35.87 7.22
N ARG A 110 -5.09 36.13 6.92
CA ARG A 110 -4.56 36.14 5.56
C ARG A 110 -4.50 34.72 5.02
N VAL A 111 -5.00 34.52 3.81
CA VAL A 111 -4.87 33.26 3.08
C VAL A 111 -3.48 33.19 2.48
N LEU A 112 -2.68 32.23 2.96
CA LEU A 112 -1.29 32.05 2.57
C LEU A 112 -1.16 31.20 1.31
N ASN A 113 -2.04 30.21 1.15
CA ASN A 113 -2.09 29.35 -0.02
C ASN A 113 -3.45 28.64 -0.16
N VAL A 114 -3.83 28.34 -1.40
CA VAL A 114 -4.94 27.46 -1.75
C VAL A 114 -4.38 26.41 -2.71
N ALA A 115 -4.35 25.16 -2.28
CA ALA A 115 -3.85 24.05 -3.09
C ALA A 115 -4.95 23.00 -3.30
N ASN A 116 -4.98 22.36 -4.46
CA ASN A 116 -5.83 21.20 -4.66
C ASN A 116 -5.32 20.03 -3.79
N GLU A 117 -6.21 19.45 -3.00
CA GLU A 117 -5.84 18.41 -2.02
C GLU A 117 -5.45 17.10 -2.72
N GLU A 118 -6.04 16.81 -3.88
CA GLU A 118 -5.77 15.62 -4.68
C GLU A 118 -4.43 15.70 -5.43
N SER A 119 -3.96 16.92 -5.72
CA SER A 119 -2.68 17.13 -6.40
C SER A 119 -1.47 17.11 -5.46
N ARG A 120 -1.64 16.82 -4.16
CA ARG A 120 -0.49 16.75 -3.24
C ARG A 120 0.47 15.61 -3.66
N PRO A 121 1.80 15.80 -3.56
CA PRO A 121 2.77 14.82 -4.04
C PRO A 121 2.56 13.40 -3.51
N PHE A 122 2.17 13.24 -2.24
CA PHE A 122 1.93 11.91 -1.66
C PHE A 122 0.58 11.29 -2.02
N ARG A 123 -0.39 12.05 -2.54
CA ARG A 123 -1.56 11.48 -3.23
C ARG A 123 -1.10 10.84 -4.54
N LEU A 124 -0.29 11.55 -5.31
CA LEU A 124 0.29 11.01 -6.54
C LEU A 124 1.14 9.75 -6.28
N ILE A 125 2.05 9.79 -5.30
CA ILE A 125 2.89 8.63 -4.95
C ILE A 125 2.03 7.46 -4.46
N PHE A 126 0.97 7.71 -3.67
CA PHE A 126 0.02 6.68 -3.26
C PHE A 126 -0.60 5.96 -4.47
N HIS A 127 -1.08 6.70 -5.47
CA HIS A 127 -1.65 6.10 -6.67
C HIS A 127 -0.60 5.45 -7.58
N LEU A 128 0.62 6.00 -7.67
CA LEU A 128 1.72 5.37 -8.40
C LEU A 128 2.13 4.02 -7.77
N HIS A 129 2.12 3.94 -6.44
CA HIS A 129 2.48 2.73 -5.69
C HIS A 129 1.37 1.69 -5.69
N GLY A 130 0.13 2.09 -5.38
CA GLY A 130 -0.99 1.15 -5.25
C GLY A 130 -1.69 0.78 -6.56
N GLU A 131 -1.62 1.66 -7.57
CA GLU A 131 -2.50 1.60 -8.75
C GLU A 131 -1.81 1.92 -10.07
N LEU A 132 -0.51 2.26 -10.08
CA LEU A 132 0.22 2.67 -11.29
C LEU A 132 -0.46 3.83 -12.07
N LEU A 133 -1.26 4.67 -11.40
CA LEU A 133 -2.17 5.66 -12.01
C LEU A 133 -3.19 5.08 -13.02
N ALA A 134 -3.42 3.77 -13.00
CA ALA A 134 -4.39 3.08 -13.85
C ALA A 134 -5.65 2.65 -13.07
N GLY A 135 -5.89 3.26 -11.91
CA GLY A 135 -7.03 3.01 -11.02
C GLY A 135 -7.22 1.53 -10.72
N ALA A 136 -8.44 1.04 -10.92
CA ALA A 136 -8.82 -0.34 -10.67
C ALA A 136 -7.92 -1.38 -11.37
N LEU A 137 -7.61 -1.16 -12.65
CA LEU A 137 -6.81 -2.09 -13.43
C LEU A 137 -5.40 -2.20 -12.86
N GLY A 138 -4.77 -1.06 -12.58
CA GLY A 138 -3.44 -1.05 -12.02
C GLY A 138 -3.38 -1.62 -10.61
N SER A 139 -4.42 -1.43 -9.79
CA SER A 139 -4.53 -2.10 -8.48
C SER A 139 -4.50 -3.62 -8.60
N TYR A 140 -5.24 -4.20 -9.55
CA TYR A 140 -5.16 -5.65 -9.81
C TYR A 140 -3.79 -6.08 -10.34
N LEU A 141 -3.15 -5.30 -11.21
CA LEU A 141 -1.80 -5.62 -11.70
C LEU A 141 -0.76 -5.62 -10.58
N VAL A 142 -0.81 -4.62 -9.68
CA VAL A 142 0.04 -4.53 -8.50
C VAL A 142 -0.21 -5.71 -7.57
N GLU A 143 -1.47 -6.08 -7.33
CA GLU A 143 -1.83 -7.24 -6.52
C GLU A 143 -1.31 -8.56 -7.11
N ILE A 144 -1.48 -8.76 -8.43
CA ILE A 144 -0.95 -9.94 -9.13
C ILE A 144 0.57 -9.99 -8.95
N ALA A 145 1.27 -8.87 -9.21
CA ALA A 145 2.72 -8.79 -9.02
C ALA A 145 3.13 -9.07 -7.57
N ALA A 146 2.40 -8.56 -6.57
CA ALA A 146 2.63 -8.81 -5.16
C ALA A 146 2.46 -10.29 -4.79
N CYS A 147 1.37 -10.92 -5.24
CA CYS A 147 1.11 -12.35 -5.00
C CYS A 147 2.17 -13.24 -5.65
N TRP A 148 2.55 -12.96 -6.90
CA TRP A 148 3.65 -13.68 -7.55
C TRP A 148 5.01 -13.39 -6.90
N THR A 149 5.22 -12.19 -6.35
CA THR A 149 6.43 -11.88 -5.57
C THR A 149 6.51 -12.73 -4.29
N ILE A 150 5.40 -12.97 -3.58
CA ILE A 150 5.38 -13.92 -2.45
C ILE A 150 5.85 -15.31 -2.92
N VAL A 151 5.30 -15.81 -4.03
CA VAL A 151 5.72 -17.09 -4.62
C VAL A 151 7.20 -17.07 -5.02
N MET A 152 7.69 -15.97 -5.57
CA MET A 152 9.10 -15.77 -5.92
C MET A 152 10.03 -15.82 -4.71
N LEU A 153 9.66 -15.19 -3.59
CA LEU A 153 10.45 -15.22 -2.36
C LEU A 153 10.50 -16.63 -1.78
N ILE A 154 9.35 -17.33 -1.69
CA ILE A 154 9.28 -18.72 -1.20
C ILE A 154 10.10 -19.66 -2.10
N THR A 155 9.90 -19.57 -3.42
CA THR A 155 10.62 -20.42 -4.38
C THR A 155 12.11 -20.09 -4.45
N GLY A 156 12.49 -18.82 -4.33
CA GLY A 156 13.88 -18.38 -4.25
C GLY A 156 14.59 -18.96 -3.04
N MET A 157 13.96 -18.89 -1.86
CA MET A 157 14.45 -19.52 -0.63
C MET A 157 14.60 -21.03 -0.80
N TYR A 158 13.62 -21.70 -1.40
CA TYR A 158 13.72 -23.13 -1.71
C TYR A 158 14.90 -23.46 -2.66
N LEU A 159 15.11 -22.69 -3.72
CA LEU A 159 16.15 -22.92 -4.72
C LEU A 159 17.56 -22.70 -4.17
N TRP A 160 17.71 -21.74 -3.27
CA TRP A 160 19.00 -21.31 -2.74
C TRP A 160 19.30 -21.82 -1.34
N TRP A 161 18.37 -22.57 -0.72
CA TRP A 161 18.58 -23.16 0.59
C TRP A 161 19.88 -23.99 0.65
N PRO A 162 20.75 -23.79 1.66
CA PRO A 162 22.02 -24.49 1.78
C PRO A 162 21.76 -25.99 2.06
N ARG A 163 21.93 -26.84 1.04
CA ARG A 163 21.80 -28.29 1.14
C ARG A 163 23.18 -28.94 1.09
N GLY A 164 23.77 -29.23 2.24
CA GLY A 164 25.11 -29.83 2.33
C GLY A 164 26.24 -28.91 1.86
N ARG A 165 26.01 -27.58 1.84
CA ARG A 165 27.01 -26.54 1.53
C ARG A 165 27.06 -25.53 2.67
N GLY A 166 28.23 -24.95 2.93
CA GLY A 166 28.39 -23.88 3.92
C GLY A 166 27.57 -22.62 3.58
N LEU A 167 27.45 -21.71 4.54
CA LEU A 167 26.60 -20.50 4.45
C LEU A 167 27.07 -19.46 3.41
N ALA A 168 28.31 -19.59 2.94
CA ALA A 168 28.91 -18.69 1.95
C ALA A 168 28.18 -18.70 0.59
N GLY A 169 27.74 -17.51 0.17
CA GLY A 169 26.95 -17.22 -1.02
C GLY A 169 25.45 -17.46 -0.88
N VAL A 170 24.96 -17.62 0.35
CA VAL A 170 23.53 -17.57 0.70
C VAL A 170 23.30 -16.57 1.82
N VAL A 171 24.10 -16.62 2.90
CA VAL A 171 23.97 -15.67 4.03
C VAL A 171 24.90 -14.46 3.86
N TYR A 172 26.09 -14.67 3.28
CA TYR A 172 27.04 -13.60 2.97
C TYR A 172 27.69 -13.85 1.61
N PRO A 173 27.97 -12.82 0.80
CA PRO A 173 28.45 -13.03 -0.56
C PRO A 173 29.96 -13.35 -0.58
N ARG A 174 30.40 -14.20 -1.51
CA ARG A 174 31.84 -14.36 -1.79
C ARG A 174 32.29 -13.33 -2.80
N LEU A 175 32.81 -12.21 -2.31
CA LEU A 175 33.20 -11.05 -3.12
C LEU A 175 34.40 -11.32 -4.05
N SER A 176 35.24 -12.31 -3.73
CA SER A 176 36.39 -12.69 -4.56
C SER A 176 36.02 -13.44 -5.85
N ARG A 177 34.76 -13.86 -6.02
CA ARG A 177 34.31 -14.52 -7.24
C ARG A 177 34.00 -13.47 -8.30
N GLY A 178 34.65 -13.56 -9.47
CA GLY A 178 34.34 -12.73 -10.63
C GLY A 178 33.13 -13.24 -11.44
N GLY A 179 32.61 -12.39 -12.33
CA GLY A 179 31.67 -12.77 -13.38
C GLY A 179 30.35 -13.35 -12.87
N ARG A 180 29.98 -14.56 -13.33
CA ARG A 180 28.69 -15.20 -13.00
C ARG A 180 28.57 -15.59 -11.52
N GLY A 181 29.69 -15.98 -10.89
CA GLY A 181 29.72 -16.38 -9.49
C GLY A 181 29.35 -15.23 -8.56
N PHE A 182 29.84 -14.01 -8.86
CA PHE A 182 29.53 -12.79 -8.14
C PHE A 182 28.01 -12.51 -8.08
N TRP A 183 27.39 -12.35 -9.25
CA TRP A 183 25.98 -11.95 -9.37
C TRP A 183 25.03 -12.97 -8.73
N ARG A 184 25.41 -14.25 -8.81
CA ARG A 184 24.69 -15.34 -8.14
C ARG A 184 24.74 -15.20 -6.62
N ASP A 185 25.92 -14.94 -6.05
CA ASP A 185 26.08 -14.78 -4.60
C ASP A 185 25.36 -13.51 -4.12
N ILE A 186 25.41 -12.41 -4.87
CA ILE A 186 24.67 -11.18 -4.58
C ILE A 186 23.16 -11.42 -4.60
N HIS A 187 22.64 -12.07 -5.65
CA HIS A 187 21.20 -12.35 -5.76
C HIS A 187 20.72 -13.27 -4.64
N ALA A 188 21.44 -14.37 -4.36
CA ALA A 188 21.08 -15.30 -3.30
C ALA A 188 21.15 -14.64 -1.91
N THR A 189 22.17 -13.81 -1.65
CA THR A 189 22.32 -13.13 -0.36
C THR A 189 21.28 -12.04 -0.15
N ALA A 190 21.04 -11.20 -1.16
CA ALA A 190 19.97 -10.20 -1.11
C ALA A 190 18.61 -10.88 -0.91
N GLY A 191 18.36 -11.96 -1.65
CA GLY A 191 17.13 -12.75 -1.56
C GLY A 191 16.92 -13.34 -0.16
N PHE A 192 17.97 -13.90 0.45
CA PHE A 192 17.90 -14.47 1.78
C PHE A 192 17.48 -13.44 2.83
N TRP A 193 18.19 -12.30 2.90
CA TRP A 193 17.92 -11.28 3.91
C TRP A 193 16.61 -10.54 3.69
N VAL A 194 16.27 -10.26 2.42
CA VAL A 194 15.06 -9.48 2.11
C VAL A 194 13.79 -10.30 2.25
N SER A 195 13.85 -11.64 2.14
CA SER A 195 12.65 -12.48 2.08
C SER A 195 11.73 -12.30 3.28
N ILE A 196 12.26 -12.30 4.51
CA ILE A 196 11.42 -12.18 5.72
C ILE A 196 10.72 -10.81 5.76
N PHE A 197 11.49 -9.74 5.55
CA PHE A 197 10.96 -8.38 5.60
C PHE A 197 10.01 -8.07 4.44
N ALA A 198 10.34 -8.50 3.22
CA ALA A 198 9.48 -8.32 2.05
C ALA A 198 8.20 -9.16 2.16
N LEU A 199 8.26 -10.40 2.66
CA LEU A 199 7.05 -11.20 2.91
C LEU A 199 6.14 -10.52 3.92
N PHE A 200 6.71 -9.99 5.01
CA PHE A 200 5.95 -9.21 5.99
C PHE A 200 5.30 -7.98 5.36
N LEU A 201 6.06 -7.16 4.62
CA LEU A 201 5.52 -5.95 3.97
C LEU A 201 4.43 -6.29 2.95
N ILE A 202 4.64 -7.29 2.09
CA ILE A 202 3.62 -7.67 1.11
C ILE A 202 2.36 -8.18 1.82
N ALA A 203 2.51 -9.02 2.85
CA ALA A 203 1.37 -9.52 3.62
C ALA A 203 0.58 -8.41 4.31
N THR A 204 1.24 -7.38 4.84
CA THR A 204 0.56 -6.24 5.47
C THR A 204 -0.07 -5.28 4.45
N GLY A 205 0.38 -5.30 3.18
CA GLY A 205 -0.20 -4.53 2.08
C GLY A 205 -1.42 -5.19 1.41
N LEU A 206 -1.57 -6.52 1.50
CA LEU A 206 -2.69 -7.26 0.88
C LEU A 206 -4.10 -6.74 1.26
N PRO A 207 -4.40 -6.33 2.52
CA PRO A 207 -5.70 -5.77 2.89
C PRO A 207 -6.14 -4.56 2.03
N TRP A 208 -5.19 -3.84 1.43
CA TRP A 208 -5.47 -2.66 0.60
C TRP A 208 -5.70 -2.99 -0.87
N ALA A 209 -5.19 -4.14 -1.30
CA ALA A 209 -5.31 -4.60 -2.67
C ALA A 209 -6.77 -4.78 -3.05
N LYS A 210 -7.11 -4.51 -4.31
CA LYS A 210 -8.51 -4.49 -4.74
C LYS A 210 -9.20 -5.86 -4.59
N GLY A 211 -8.56 -6.94 -5.02
CA GLY A 211 -9.06 -8.30 -4.90
C GLY A 211 -9.01 -8.80 -3.46
N TRP A 212 -7.80 -8.94 -2.91
CA TRP A 212 -7.61 -9.52 -1.57
C TRP A 212 -8.31 -8.72 -0.46
N GLY A 213 -8.29 -7.38 -0.52
CA GLY A 213 -9.01 -6.53 0.43
C GLY A 213 -10.53 -6.75 0.37
N THR A 214 -11.11 -6.83 -0.83
CA THR A 214 -12.54 -7.14 -1.00
C THR A 214 -12.87 -8.53 -0.44
N TYR A 215 -12.05 -9.53 -0.78
CA TYR A 215 -12.19 -10.89 -0.26
C TYR A 215 -12.11 -10.95 1.27
N LEU A 216 -11.18 -10.22 1.89
CA LEU A 216 -11.11 -10.10 3.34
C LEU A 216 -12.39 -9.47 3.91
N GLY A 217 -12.90 -8.41 3.27
CA GLY A 217 -14.16 -7.76 3.66
C GLY A 217 -15.33 -8.74 3.68
N GLU A 218 -15.53 -9.49 2.61
CA GLU A 218 -16.59 -10.51 2.49
C GLU A 218 -16.48 -11.59 3.57
N ILE A 219 -15.27 -12.12 3.80
CA ILE A 219 -15.05 -13.11 4.88
C ILE A 219 -15.38 -12.52 6.25
N ARG A 220 -15.06 -11.25 6.48
CA ARG A 220 -15.36 -10.57 7.75
C ARG A 220 -16.86 -10.35 7.95
N GLU A 221 -17.59 -10.03 6.89
CA GLU A 221 -19.05 -9.94 6.91
C GLU A 221 -19.67 -11.30 7.21
N LEU A 222 -19.27 -12.35 6.49
CA LEU A 222 -19.76 -13.72 6.68
C LEU A 222 -19.49 -14.26 8.10
N THR A 223 -18.37 -13.87 8.71
CA THR A 223 -17.98 -14.32 10.06
C THR A 223 -18.48 -13.41 11.18
N GLY A 224 -19.18 -12.32 10.85
CA GLY A 224 -19.64 -11.33 11.86
C GLY A 224 -18.50 -10.59 12.57
N THR A 225 -17.31 -10.54 11.95
CA THR A 225 -16.11 -9.88 12.49
C THR A 225 -15.87 -8.48 11.91
N ALA A 226 -16.70 -8.04 10.96
CA ALA A 226 -16.79 -6.65 10.55
C ALA A 226 -17.46 -5.85 11.68
N ARG A 227 -16.69 -5.06 12.44
CA ARG A 227 -17.20 -4.25 13.57
C ARG A 227 -16.73 -2.81 13.45
N GLY A 228 -17.70 -1.90 13.33
CA GLY A 228 -17.43 -0.46 13.30
C GLY A 228 -16.66 0.01 12.07
N PRO A 229 -16.39 1.33 11.98
CA PRO A 229 -15.60 1.89 10.89
C PRO A 229 -14.14 1.50 11.03
N VAL A 230 -13.57 1.00 9.93
CA VAL A 230 -12.12 0.79 9.77
C VAL A 230 -11.46 2.06 9.23
N ASP A 231 -10.16 2.25 9.47
CA ASP A 231 -9.41 3.44 9.05
C ASP A 231 -8.30 3.16 8.01
N TRP A 232 -8.44 2.04 7.29
CA TRP A 232 -7.65 1.68 6.12
C TRP A 232 -8.56 1.35 4.93
N THR A 233 -7.98 1.31 3.73
CA THR A 233 -8.71 0.98 2.51
C THR A 233 -9.04 -0.51 2.44
N ILE A 234 -10.28 -0.84 2.08
CA ILE A 234 -10.70 -2.21 1.78
C ILE A 234 -11.01 -2.28 0.29
N GLY A 235 -10.23 -3.06 -0.47
CA GLY A 235 -10.49 -3.25 -1.89
C GLY A 235 -10.33 -1.98 -2.74
N GLY A 236 -9.42 -1.08 -2.35
CA GLY A 236 -9.26 0.24 -2.97
C GLY A 236 -10.35 1.27 -2.60
N LYS A 237 -11.34 0.92 -1.76
CA LYS A 237 -12.33 1.87 -1.24
C LYS A 237 -11.79 2.59 -0.01
N GLN A 238 -11.92 3.92 0.03
CA GLN A 238 -11.54 4.75 1.18
C GLN A 238 -12.35 4.38 2.44
N PRO A 239 -11.72 4.34 3.63
CA PRO A 239 -12.43 4.13 4.89
C PRO A 239 -13.51 5.20 5.11
N GLY A 240 -14.75 4.78 5.38
CA GLY A 240 -15.90 5.65 5.61
C GLY A 240 -16.88 5.80 4.44
N ALA A 241 -16.57 5.27 3.24
CA ALA A 241 -17.54 5.24 2.13
C ALA A 241 -18.67 4.20 2.32
N GLY A 242 -18.56 3.32 3.31
CA GLY A 242 -19.43 2.16 3.50
C GLY A 242 -20.18 2.11 4.84
N ALA A 243 -20.30 3.23 5.56
CA ALA A 243 -21.16 3.29 6.74
C ALA A 243 -22.59 3.70 6.38
N MET A 244 -23.12 3.19 5.26
CA MET A 244 -24.53 3.01 4.97
C MET A 244 -24.62 1.83 4.00
N THR A 245 -25.60 0.97 4.24
CA THR A 245 -25.92 -0.33 3.64
C THR A 245 -25.60 -0.56 2.16
N ALA A 246 -25.32 -1.83 1.86
CA ALA A 246 -25.22 -2.42 0.54
C ALA A 246 -26.36 -2.01 -0.42
N GLU A 247 -26.05 -2.07 -1.72
CA GLU A 247 -26.89 -1.75 -2.89
C GLU A 247 -27.00 -0.26 -3.27
N HIS A 248 -25.97 0.25 -3.94
CA HIS A 248 -26.12 0.96 -5.23
C HIS A 248 -24.73 1.19 -5.85
N HIS A 249 -24.46 0.50 -6.96
CA HIS A 249 -23.44 0.92 -7.91
C HIS A 249 -23.99 2.09 -8.73
N ALA A 250 -23.08 3.00 -9.11
CA ALA A 250 -23.27 4.21 -9.91
C ALA A 250 -23.53 5.50 -9.11
N HIS A 251 -22.76 6.52 -9.50
CA HIS A 251 -22.69 7.88 -8.98
C HIS A 251 -21.83 8.08 -7.72
N MET A 252 -20.74 8.84 -7.91
CA MET A 252 -20.18 9.68 -6.86
C MET A 252 -21.34 10.39 -6.19
N SER A 253 -21.70 10.00 -4.97
CA SER A 253 -22.71 10.74 -4.24
C SER A 253 -22.05 12.06 -3.84
N THR A 254 -22.35 13.10 -4.61
CA THR A 254 -22.62 14.42 -4.07
C THR A 254 -23.52 14.24 -2.86
N ALA A 255 -22.93 14.12 -1.67
CA ALA A 255 -23.63 14.48 -0.47
C ALA A 255 -23.95 15.97 -0.67
N ASN A 256 -25.22 16.28 -0.91
CA ASN A 256 -25.75 17.60 -0.61
C ASN A 256 -25.53 17.79 0.90
N ILE A 257 -24.35 18.30 1.26
CA ILE A 257 -23.99 18.62 2.63
C ILE A 257 -24.76 19.89 3.01
N ALA A 258 -25.43 19.80 4.14
CA ALA A 258 -26.48 20.72 4.57
C ALA A 258 -26.05 22.19 4.50
N THR A 259 -26.90 22.99 3.86
CA THR A 259 -27.10 24.40 4.20
C THR A 259 -27.57 24.47 5.65
N GLY A 260 -26.65 24.64 6.61
CA GLY A 260 -27.01 24.71 8.03
C GLY A 260 -25.92 24.39 9.05
N ILE A 261 -24.66 24.18 8.64
CA ILE A 261 -23.55 24.04 9.59
C ILE A 261 -23.39 25.38 10.31
N ARG A 262 -23.61 25.39 11.63
CA ARG A 262 -23.41 26.58 12.44
C ARG A 262 -21.94 26.61 12.87
N LEU A 263 -21.18 27.54 12.29
CA LEU A 263 -19.73 27.61 12.50
C LEU A 263 -19.34 28.04 13.93
N ASP A 264 -20.26 28.66 14.67
CA ASP A 264 -20.12 28.96 16.10
C ASP A 264 -19.96 27.69 16.95
N GLU A 265 -20.47 26.54 16.50
CA GLU A 265 -20.27 25.25 17.16
C GLU A 265 -18.82 24.77 17.07
N LEU A 266 -18.09 25.14 16.00
CA LEU A 266 -16.72 24.69 15.79
C LEU A 266 -15.79 25.17 16.90
N GLU A 267 -15.99 26.38 17.41
CA GLU A 267 -15.20 26.90 18.53
C GLU A 267 -15.40 26.05 19.78
N ARG A 268 -16.65 25.72 20.11
CA ARG A 268 -17.01 24.90 21.27
C ARG A 268 -16.46 23.47 21.14
N VAL A 269 -16.60 22.87 19.96
CA VAL A 269 -16.05 21.53 19.67
C VAL A 269 -14.52 21.55 19.75
N SER A 270 -13.87 22.56 19.17
CA SER A 270 -12.41 22.69 19.23
C SER A 270 -11.91 22.85 20.67
N ALA A 271 -12.59 23.66 21.48
CA ALA A 271 -12.27 23.86 22.90
C ALA A 271 -12.46 22.58 23.73
N ALA A 272 -13.49 21.76 23.43
CA ALA A 272 -13.72 20.50 24.12
C ALA A 272 -12.67 19.43 23.79
N VAL A 273 -12.12 19.45 22.57
CA VAL A 273 -11.21 18.42 22.06
C VAL A 273 -9.74 18.74 22.35
N SER A 274 -9.37 20.03 22.36
CA SER A 274 -7.97 20.46 22.54
C SER A 274 -7.29 19.90 23.81
N PRO A 275 -7.96 19.84 24.98
CA PRO A 275 -7.37 19.28 26.21
C PRO A 275 -7.18 17.76 26.21
N LEU A 276 -7.75 17.04 25.23
CA LEU A 276 -7.64 15.58 25.16
C LEU A 276 -6.28 15.10 24.65
N HIS A 277 -5.45 16.00 24.12
CA HIS A 277 -4.10 15.71 23.62
C HIS A 277 -4.05 14.50 22.66
N LEU A 278 -5.03 14.42 21.75
CA LEU A 278 -5.08 13.36 20.73
C LEU A 278 -3.85 13.45 19.82
N ALA A 279 -3.37 12.29 19.34
CA ALA A 279 -2.18 12.24 18.50
C ALA A 279 -2.42 12.99 17.17
N PRO A 280 -1.54 13.95 16.78
CA PRO A 280 -1.75 14.75 15.58
C PRO A 280 -1.39 14.01 14.29
N PRO A 281 -1.91 14.47 13.12
CA PRO A 281 -2.85 15.58 12.97
C PRO A 281 -4.27 15.18 13.42
N VAL A 282 -5.02 16.13 14.00
CA VAL A 282 -6.41 15.90 14.44
C VAL A 282 -7.33 16.69 13.54
N SER A 283 -8.30 16.03 12.91
CA SER A 283 -9.31 16.67 12.07
C SER A 283 -10.66 16.73 12.78
N ILE A 284 -11.34 17.86 12.61
CA ILE A 284 -12.73 18.09 13.00
C ILE A 284 -13.56 18.19 11.72
N LYS A 285 -14.52 17.30 11.55
CA LYS A 285 -15.41 17.25 10.40
C LYS A 285 -16.81 17.73 10.80
N PRO A 286 -17.42 18.63 10.02
CA PRO A 286 -18.79 19.05 10.27
C PRO A 286 -19.77 17.90 10.06
N PRO A 287 -20.92 17.92 10.74
CA PRO A 287 -21.97 16.94 10.52
C PRO A 287 -22.57 17.09 9.12
N ALA A 288 -22.97 15.97 8.51
CA ALA A 288 -23.62 15.98 7.20
C ALA A 288 -25.03 16.58 7.25
N THR A 289 -25.70 16.47 8.40
CA THR A 289 -27.04 16.99 8.67
C THR A 289 -27.04 17.88 9.91
N ALA A 290 -27.87 18.92 9.93
CA ALA A 290 -28.00 19.79 11.09
C ALA A 290 -28.43 18.98 12.33
N GLY A 291 -27.80 19.24 13.48
CA GLY A 291 -28.07 18.54 14.75
C GLY A 291 -27.40 17.17 14.91
N ALA A 292 -26.76 16.63 13.87
CA ALA A 292 -25.91 15.45 14.01
C ALA A 292 -24.57 15.82 14.69
N PRO A 293 -23.88 14.86 15.33
CA PRO A 293 -22.64 15.16 16.02
C PRO A 293 -21.47 15.40 15.06
N TRP A 294 -20.56 16.27 15.49
CA TRP A 294 -19.27 16.51 14.85
C TRP A 294 -18.36 15.29 15.00
N ILE A 295 -17.59 14.98 13.95
CA ILE A 295 -16.67 13.83 13.95
C ILE A 295 -15.26 14.33 14.12
N ILE A 296 -14.57 13.81 15.13
CA ILE A 296 -13.16 14.11 15.42
C ILE A 296 -12.36 12.85 15.14
N ALA A 297 -11.28 12.98 14.39
CA ALA A 297 -10.37 11.88 14.11
C ALA A 297 -8.93 12.30 14.35
N SER A 298 -8.20 11.54 15.17
CA SER A 298 -6.75 11.51 15.10
C SER A 298 -6.35 10.76 13.83
N GLU A 299 -5.70 11.48 12.92
CA GLU A 299 -5.17 10.99 11.65
C GLU A 299 -3.67 10.67 11.77
N ALA A 300 -3.16 10.44 12.99
CA ALA A 300 -1.76 10.17 13.28
C ALA A 300 -1.16 9.11 12.35
N ALA A 301 0.07 9.33 11.88
CA ALA A 301 0.71 8.42 10.93
C ALA A 301 0.91 7.02 11.54
N ASN A 302 1.23 6.95 12.84
CA ASN A 302 1.29 5.71 13.61
C ASN A 302 -0.13 5.28 14.05
N ARG A 303 -0.74 4.33 13.33
CA ARG A 303 -2.16 3.91 13.52
C ARG A 303 -2.53 3.54 14.97
N PRO A 304 -1.68 2.84 15.74
CA PRO A 304 -1.91 2.58 17.17
C PRO A 304 -2.15 3.80 18.05
N LEU A 305 -1.78 5.00 17.62
CA LEU A 305 -2.00 6.24 18.38
C LEU A 305 -3.36 6.90 18.09
N ARG A 306 -4.15 6.33 17.17
CA ARG A 306 -5.38 6.96 16.70
C ARG A 306 -6.57 6.73 17.62
N SER A 307 -7.44 7.73 17.62
CA SER A 307 -8.72 7.77 18.32
C SER A 307 -9.74 8.48 17.46
N ASN A 308 -10.98 8.01 17.51
CA ASN A 308 -12.13 8.65 16.88
C ASN A 308 -13.11 9.08 17.97
N LEU A 309 -13.70 10.26 17.81
CA LEU A 309 -14.70 10.77 18.74
C LEU A 309 -15.86 11.38 17.98
N THR A 310 -17.03 11.37 18.60
CA THR A 310 -18.18 12.16 18.19
C THR A 310 -18.51 13.16 19.29
N VAL A 311 -18.74 14.41 18.92
CA VAL A 311 -18.98 15.52 19.84
C VAL A 311 -20.28 16.21 19.45
N ASP A 312 -21.11 16.49 20.45
CA ASP A 312 -22.31 17.28 20.30
C ASP A 312 -21.95 18.76 20.03
N GLY A 313 -22.38 19.31 18.90
CA GLY A 313 -22.00 20.67 18.49
C GLY A 313 -22.58 21.77 19.38
N HIS A 314 -23.77 21.56 19.94
CA HIS A 314 -24.46 22.55 20.78
C HIS A 314 -23.83 22.65 22.17
N THR A 315 -23.50 21.52 22.77
CA THR A 315 -23.04 21.43 24.17
C THR A 315 -21.53 21.29 24.29
N GLY A 316 -20.84 20.82 23.24
CA GLY A 316 -19.43 20.42 23.30
C GLY A 316 -19.20 19.09 24.05
N ARG A 317 -20.27 18.36 24.40
CA ARG A 317 -20.17 17.09 25.11
C ARG A 317 -19.66 15.99 24.19
N ILE A 318 -18.65 15.25 24.64
CA ILE A 318 -18.18 14.03 23.96
C ILE A 318 -19.27 12.96 24.09
N ILE A 319 -19.81 12.52 22.96
CA ILE A 319 -20.86 11.49 22.91
C ILE A 319 -20.23 10.11 22.91
N GLN A 320 -19.22 9.90 22.07
CA GLN A 320 -18.52 8.65 21.94
C GLN A 320 -17.03 8.90 21.73
N ARG A 321 -16.21 8.02 22.29
CA ARG A 321 -14.79 7.90 22.00
C ARG A 321 -14.47 6.44 21.70
N THR A 322 -13.62 6.22 20.72
CA THR A 322 -13.12 4.90 20.36
C THR A 322 -11.62 5.01 20.10
N ASP A 323 -10.84 4.51 21.04
CA ASP A 323 -9.38 4.43 20.94
C ASP A 323 -8.97 3.17 20.15
N PHE A 324 -7.75 3.16 19.62
CA PHE A 324 -7.22 2.03 18.88
C PHE A 324 -7.25 0.71 19.69
N SER A 325 -7.02 0.77 21.00
CA SER A 325 -7.00 -0.38 21.90
C SER A 325 -8.35 -1.11 21.98
N GLU A 326 -9.45 -0.36 21.82
CA GLU A 326 -10.84 -0.84 21.93
C GLU A 326 -11.34 -1.50 20.64
N ARG A 327 -10.59 -1.38 19.54
CA ARG A 327 -10.95 -1.98 18.25
C ARG A 327 -10.86 -3.51 18.29
N HIS A 328 -11.56 -4.15 17.36
CA HIS A 328 -11.46 -5.59 17.18
C HIS A 328 -10.01 -6.02 16.88
N TRP A 329 -9.61 -7.21 17.32
CA TRP A 329 -8.21 -7.64 17.21
C TRP A 329 -7.72 -7.70 15.76
N ILE A 330 -8.59 -8.06 14.80
CA ILE A 330 -8.28 -8.04 13.36
C ILE A 330 -7.92 -6.62 12.92
N ASP A 331 -8.70 -5.62 13.36
CA ASP A 331 -8.48 -4.22 13.02
C ASP A 331 -7.18 -3.69 13.64
N LYS A 332 -6.86 -4.15 14.86
CA LYS A 332 -5.57 -3.85 15.50
C LYS A 332 -4.42 -4.48 14.73
N THR A 333 -4.50 -5.75 14.37
CA THR A 333 -3.46 -6.45 13.60
C THR A 333 -3.21 -5.77 12.26
N ILE A 334 -4.26 -5.42 11.51
CA ILE A 334 -4.14 -4.69 10.25
C ILE A 334 -3.58 -3.29 10.52
N GLY A 335 -4.06 -2.58 11.53
CA GLY A 335 -3.54 -1.25 11.89
C GLY A 335 -2.05 -1.24 12.22
N TYR A 336 -1.56 -2.23 12.99
CA TYR A 336 -0.13 -2.43 13.23
C TYR A 336 0.62 -2.75 11.94
N GLY A 337 0.08 -3.64 11.10
CA GLY A 337 0.67 -4.00 9.81
C GLY A 337 0.79 -2.80 8.89
N VAL A 338 -0.24 -1.97 8.80
CA VAL A 338 -0.27 -0.71 8.05
C VAL A 338 0.77 0.26 8.58
N ALA A 339 0.80 0.49 9.89
CA ALA A 339 1.79 1.39 10.49
C ALA A 339 3.22 0.92 10.20
N ALA A 340 3.47 -0.40 10.25
CA ALA A 340 4.78 -0.95 9.90
C ALA A 340 5.08 -0.84 8.39
N HIS A 341 4.08 -1.04 7.53
CA HIS A 341 4.21 -0.92 6.08
C HIS A 341 4.51 0.51 5.63
N GLU A 342 3.81 1.50 6.20
CA GLU A 342 4.01 2.93 5.91
C GLU A 342 5.26 3.53 6.60
N GLY A 343 6.01 2.74 7.38
CA GLY A 343 7.22 3.25 8.06
C GLY A 343 6.96 3.97 9.38
N GLN A 344 5.77 3.89 9.95
CA GLN A 344 5.30 4.76 11.03
C GLN A 344 5.27 4.11 12.42
N LEU A 345 5.37 2.77 12.52
CA LEU A 345 5.18 2.08 13.79
C LEU A 345 6.29 2.35 14.82
N PHE A 346 7.56 2.33 14.38
CA PHE A 346 8.74 2.57 15.22
C PHE A 346 9.54 3.80 14.77
N GLY A 347 8.86 4.77 14.14
CA GLY A 347 9.46 5.98 13.60
C GLY A 347 10.62 5.69 12.62
N ILE A 348 11.71 6.45 12.75
CA ILE A 348 12.85 6.42 11.82
C ILE A 348 13.46 5.02 11.64
N ALA A 349 13.48 4.19 12.69
CA ALA A 349 14.02 2.83 12.60
C ALA A 349 13.22 1.98 11.59
N ASN A 350 11.89 2.12 11.59
CA ASN A 350 11.02 1.43 10.64
C ASN A 350 11.21 1.99 9.22
N GLN A 351 11.41 3.30 9.06
CA GLN A 351 11.65 3.93 7.75
C GLN A 351 12.98 3.47 7.14
N ILE A 352 14.05 3.38 7.95
CA ILE A 352 15.36 2.86 7.53
C ILE A 352 15.22 1.39 7.13
N LEU A 353 14.60 0.54 7.96
CA LEU A 353 14.41 -0.87 7.66
C LEU A 353 13.60 -1.08 6.37
N GLY A 354 12.52 -0.32 6.19
CA GLY A 354 11.73 -0.36 4.96
C GLY A 354 12.52 0.10 3.73
N THR A 355 13.33 1.15 3.87
CA THR A 355 14.19 1.67 2.79
C THR A 355 15.25 0.64 2.40
N LEU A 356 15.90 0.00 3.38
CA LEU A 356 16.86 -1.08 3.13
C LEU A 356 16.19 -2.27 2.44
N THR A 357 14.97 -2.62 2.85
CA THR A 357 14.18 -3.69 2.21
C THR A 357 13.90 -3.36 0.74
N ALA A 358 13.47 -2.13 0.44
CA ALA A 358 13.25 -1.66 -0.93
C ALA A 358 14.54 -1.68 -1.77
N LEU A 359 15.67 -1.23 -1.22
CA LEU A 359 16.97 -1.28 -1.89
C LEU A 359 17.41 -2.72 -2.18
N PHE A 360 17.19 -3.66 -1.25
CA PHE A 360 17.48 -5.07 -1.49
C PHE A 360 16.56 -5.70 -2.54
N LEU A 361 15.28 -5.31 -2.61
CA LEU A 361 14.37 -5.76 -3.67
C LEU A 361 14.79 -5.23 -5.05
N ILE A 362 15.26 -3.98 -5.13
CA ILE A 362 15.85 -3.41 -6.36
C ILE A 362 17.11 -4.21 -6.73
N LEU A 363 18.02 -4.42 -5.78
CA LEU A 363 19.24 -5.20 -6.01
C LEU A 363 18.94 -6.63 -6.46
N LEU A 364 17.94 -7.28 -5.84
CA LEU A 364 17.50 -8.62 -6.20
C LEU A 364 16.96 -8.66 -7.63
N SER A 365 16.14 -7.68 -8.01
CA SER A 365 15.58 -7.55 -9.35
C SER A 365 16.66 -7.29 -10.40
N VAL A 366 17.54 -6.32 -10.15
CA VAL A 366 18.66 -5.97 -11.05
C VAL A 366 19.63 -7.14 -11.19
N SER A 367 20.04 -7.77 -10.09
CA SER A 367 20.92 -8.93 -10.14
C SER A 367 20.29 -10.12 -10.89
N GLY A 368 18.98 -10.34 -10.74
CA GLY A 368 18.22 -11.33 -11.51
C GLY A 368 18.28 -11.07 -13.02
N VAL A 369 18.03 -9.83 -13.44
CA VAL A 369 18.12 -9.40 -14.85
C VAL A 369 19.54 -9.55 -15.38
N VAL A 370 20.56 -9.11 -14.63
CA VAL A 370 21.96 -9.22 -15.05
C VAL A 370 22.38 -10.68 -15.23
N MET A 371 22.00 -11.56 -14.29
CA MET A 371 22.26 -13.00 -14.42
C MET A 371 21.56 -13.61 -15.64
N TRP A 372 20.31 -13.23 -15.89
CA TRP A 372 19.57 -13.66 -17.06
C TRP A 372 20.26 -13.21 -18.35
N TRP A 373 20.61 -11.92 -18.46
CA TRP A 373 21.24 -11.34 -19.64
C TRP A 373 22.60 -11.98 -19.95
N LYS A 374 23.39 -12.29 -18.92
CA LYS A 374 24.69 -13.00 -19.05
C LYS A 374 24.56 -14.49 -19.40
N ARG A 375 23.36 -15.07 -19.28
CA ARG A 375 23.12 -16.51 -19.52
C ARG A 375 22.33 -16.76 -20.80
N ARG A 376 21.47 -15.83 -21.23
CA ARG A 376 20.54 -16.05 -22.34
C ARG A 376 21.29 -16.34 -23.66
N PRO A 377 21.03 -17.47 -24.33
CA PRO A 377 21.52 -17.71 -25.69
C PRO A 377 20.85 -16.77 -26.70
N ALA A 378 21.56 -16.44 -27.78
CA ALA A 378 20.95 -15.68 -28.89
C ALA A 378 19.74 -16.44 -29.47
N GLY A 379 18.65 -15.71 -29.75
CA GLY A 379 17.44 -16.28 -30.35
C GLY A 379 16.48 -17.02 -29.41
N THR A 380 16.78 -17.12 -28.11
CA THR A 380 15.87 -17.74 -27.12
C THR A 380 15.76 -16.91 -25.86
N LEU A 381 14.70 -17.13 -25.07
CA LEU A 381 14.52 -16.46 -23.78
C LEU A 381 15.56 -16.93 -22.74
N GLY A 382 16.17 -18.11 -22.92
CA GLY A 382 17.16 -18.66 -21.99
C GLY A 382 16.56 -19.26 -20.71
N ALA A 383 15.27 -19.61 -20.71
CA ALA A 383 14.63 -20.33 -19.62
C ALA A 383 15.36 -21.67 -19.33
N PRO A 384 15.49 -22.12 -18.07
CA PRO A 384 16.07 -23.43 -17.75
C PRO A 384 15.38 -24.54 -18.55
N MET A 385 16.10 -25.51 -19.12
CA MET A 385 15.47 -26.58 -19.93
C MET A 385 14.41 -27.34 -19.13
N ALA A 386 13.27 -27.65 -19.74
CA ALA A 386 12.26 -28.50 -19.11
C ALA A 386 12.77 -29.95 -19.07
N LEU A 387 13.16 -30.42 -17.88
CA LEU A 387 13.36 -31.85 -17.67
C LEU A 387 12.00 -32.56 -17.69
N ALA A 388 11.94 -33.80 -18.18
CA ALA A 388 10.71 -34.59 -18.34
C ALA A 388 9.73 -34.41 -17.16
N ARG A 389 8.42 -34.36 -17.44
CA ARG A 389 7.33 -33.97 -16.50
C ARG A 389 7.55 -34.58 -15.10
N PRO A 390 7.88 -33.79 -14.05
CA PRO A 390 8.02 -34.35 -12.71
C PRO A 390 6.66 -34.92 -12.27
N LYS A 391 6.65 -36.07 -11.56
CA LYS A 391 5.43 -36.55 -10.90
C LYS A 391 5.04 -35.51 -9.85
N ILE A 392 3.90 -34.83 -10.03
CA ILE A 392 3.53 -33.74 -9.11
C ILE A 392 3.18 -34.34 -7.74
N GLY A 393 3.94 -34.00 -6.69
CA GLY A 393 3.77 -34.54 -5.35
C GLY A 393 2.60 -33.86 -4.66
N ALA A 394 1.82 -34.64 -3.92
CA ALA A 394 0.61 -34.16 -3.25
C ALA A 394 0.86 -32.92 -2.38
N ALA A 395 1.98 -32.87 -1.65
CA ALA A 395 2.35 -31.73 -0.81
C ALA A 395 2.43 -30.41 -1.61
N LEU A 396 3.03 -30.41 -2.80
CA LEU A 396 3.12 -29.20 -3.63
C LEU A 396 1.76 -28.78 -4.15
N VAL A 397 0.93 -29.74 -4.60
CA VAL A 397 -0.44 -29.44 -5.05
C VAL A 397 -1.22 -28.79 -3.92
N VAL A 398 -1.18 -29.39 -2.73
CA VAL A 398 -1.83 -28.84 -1.54
C VAL A 398 -1.29 -27.44 -1.22
N SER A 399 0.03 -27.22 -1.23
CA SER A 399 0.60 -25.88 -0.98
C SER A 399 0.15 -24.84 -2.02
N VAL A 400 0.12 -25.20 -3.30
CA VAL A 400 -0.35 -24.30 -4.37
C VAL A 400 -1.84 -24.00 -4.22
N LEU A 401 -2.65 -25.01 -3.88
CA LEU A 401 -4.08 -24.84 -3.64
C LEU A 401 -4.33 -23.94 -2.41
N LEU A 402 -3.61 -24.16 -1.30
CA LEU A 402 -3.70 -23.31 -0.12
C LEU A 402 -3.31 -21.86 -0.44
N LEU A 403 -2.23 -21.65 -1.21
CA LEU A 403 -1.85 -20.31 -1.66
C LEU A 403 -2.89 -19.69 -2.61
N ALA A 404 -3.50 -20.48 -3.49
CA ALA A 404 -4.54 -20.01 -4.41
C ALA A 404 -5.84 -19.63 -3.67
N VAL A 405 -6.20 -20.35 -2.61
CA VAL A 405 -7.35 -20.01 -1.74
C VAL A 405 -7.04 -18.78 -0.89
N TYR A 406 -5.81 -18.69 -0.36
CA TYR A 406 -5.39 -17.53 0.43
C TYR A 406 -5.22 -16.27 -0.42
N MET A 407 -4.75 -16.40 -1.66
CA MET A 407 -4.56 -15.32 -2.64
C MET A 407 -5.28 -15.66 -3.95
N PRO A 408 -6.59 -15.36 -4.07
CA PRO A 408 -7.39 -15.72 -5.24
C PRO A 408 -6.81 -15.22 -6.58
N MET A 409 -6.22 -14.03 -6.60
CA MET A 409 -5.57 -13.48 -7.81
C MET A 409 -4.37 -14.31 -8.27
N PHE A 410 -3.61 -14.92 -7.36
CA PHE A 410 -2.58 -15.90 -7.73
C PHE A 410 -3.21 -17.15 -8.36
N GLY A 411 -4.27 -17.70 -7.74
CA GLY A 411 -4.97 -18.87 -8.27
C GLY A 411 -5.54 -18.64 -9.68
N LEU A 412 -6.26 -17.54 -9.87
CA LEU A 412 -6.86 -17.16 -11.14
C LEU A 412 -5.81 -16.94 -12.24
N THR A 413 -4.74 -16.22 -11.93
CA THR A 413 -3.67 -15.96 -12.91
C THR A 413 -2.83 -17.20 -13.20
N LEU A 414 -2.63 -18.09 -12.23
CA LEU A 414 -2.00 -19.39 -12.46
C LEU A 414 -2.83 -20.24 -13.43
N ILE A 415 -4.14 -20.36 -13.21
CA ILE A 415 -5.06 -21.07 -14.12
C ILE A 415 -5.00 -20.45 -15.51
N PHE A 416 -5.08 -19.13 -15.60
CA PHE A 416 -4.99 -18.41 -16.87
C PHE A 416 -3.69 -18.72 -17.62
N VAL A 417 -2.53 -18.65 -16.96
CA VAL A 417 -1.23 -18.98 -17.57
C VAL A 417 -1.19 -20.43 -18.05
N LEU A 418 -1.72 -21.37 -17.26
CA LEU A 418 -1.77 -22.78 -17.65
C LEU A 418 -2.67 -23.02 -18.87
N LEU A 419 -3.82 -22.34 -18.96
CA LEU A 419 -4.73 -22.40 -20.10
C LEU A 419 -4.08 -21.79 -21.35
N VAL A 420 -3.47 -20.60 -21.24
CA VAL A 420 -2.77 -19.95 -22.35
C VAL A 420 -1.60 -20.79 -22.84
N GLU A 421 -0.84 -21.40 -21.93
CA GLU A 421 0.22 -22.33 -22.32
C GLU A 421 -0.34 -23.54 -23.07
N ALA A 422 -1.40 -24.16 -22.54
CA ALA A 422 -2.01 -25.35 -23.13
C ALA A 422 -2.67 -25.09 -24.49
N LEU A 423 -3.37 -23.97 -24.63
CA LEU A 423 -4.21 -23.68 -25.79
C LEU A 423 -3.49 -22.87 -26.88
N ALA A 424 -2.51 -22.02 -26.52
CA ALA A 424 -1.85 -21.14 -27.49
C ALA A 424 -0.33 -21.36 -27.58
N LEU A 425 0.41 -21.18 -26.47
CA LEU A 425 1.88 -21.07 -26.52
C LEU A 425 2.57 -22.37 -26.97
N ARG A 426 1.97 -23.53 -26.70
CA ARG A 426 2.48 -24.83 -27.15
C ARG A 426 2.24 -25.12 -28.63
N HIS A 427 1.22 -24.50 -29.24
CA HIS A 427 0.84 -24.72 -30.63
C HIS A 427 1.63 -23.85 -31.61
N ILE A 428 2.06 -22.66 -31.18
CA ILE A 428 2.85 -21.75 -32.03
C ILE A 428 4.34 -22.15 -31.95
N GLN A 429 4.86 -22.78 -33.00
CA GLN A 429 6.20 -23.39 -32.97
C GLN A 429 7.34 -22.39 -32.73
N SER A 430 7.23 -21.15 -33.21
CA SER A 430 8.20 -20.07 -32.97
C SER A 430 8.22 -19.64 -31.50
N VAL A 431 7.03 -19.40 -30.93
CA VAL A 431 6.85 -19.03 -29.51
C VAL A 431 7.31 -20.15 -28.59
N ARG A 432 6.92 -21.40 -28.89
CA ARG A 432 7.35 -22.59 -28.14
C ARG A 432 8.87 -22.75 -28.12
N ARG A 433 9.53 -22.48 -29.25
CA ARG A 433 11.00 -22.47 -29.38
C ARG A 433 11.62 -21.35 -28.54
N TRP A 434 11.14 -20.14 -28.70
CA TRP A 434 11.67 -18.96 -28.02
C TRP A 434 11.53 -19.06 -26.49
N LEU A 435 10.36 -19.52 -26.01
CA LEU A 435 10.09 -19.72 -24.58
C LEU A 435 10.85 -20.93 -24.00
N GLY A 436 11.33 -21.86 -24.83
CA GLY A 436 11.99 -23.09 -24.34
C GLY A 436 11.02 -24.07 -23.69
N LEU A 437 9.86 -24.29 -24.30
CA LEU A 437 8.81 -25.24 -23.84
C LEU A 437 8.99 -26.68 -24.39
N ARG A 438 10.14 -27.02 -24.99
CA ARG A 438 10.41 -28.38 -25.52
C ARG A 438 10.65 -29.36 -24.37
N SER A 439 9.97 -30.53 -24.37
CA SER A 439 10.40 -31.68 -23.58
C SER A 439 11.55 -32.40 -24.30
N THR A 440 12.42 -33.06 -23.53
CA THR A 440 13.55 -33.86 -24.05
C THR A 440 13.11 -35.03 -24.94
N GLU A 441 11.84 -35.43 -24.90
CA GLU A 441 11.30 -36.54 -25.71
C GLU A 441 11.24 -36.18 -27.21
N GLY A 442 11.01 -34.92 -27.58
CA GLY A 442 11.00 -34.48 -28.99
C GLY A 442 12.36 -34.05 -29.55
N ALA A 443 13.44 -34.21 -28.78
CA ALA A 443 14.79 -33.87 -29.22
C ALA A 443 15.56 -35.07 -29.80
N GLN A 444 15.05 -36.30 -29.62
CA GLN A 444 15.64 -37.52 -30.19
C GLN A 444 15.13 -37.87 -31.59
N GLU A 445 14.06 -37.22 -32.07
CA GLU A 445 13.51 -37.44 -33.42
C GLU A 445 14.05 -36.44 -34.47
N ALA A 446 15.02 -35.60 -34.11
CA ALA A 446 15.59 -34.59 -35.00
C ALA A 446 17.13 -34.64 -35.06
N VAL A 447 17.67 -35.86 -35.09
CA VAL A 447 19.05 -36.16 -35.51
C VAL A 447 18.99 -37.10 -36.70
#